data_AF-A0A8T0XJS0-F1
#
_entry.id   AF-A0A8T0XJS0-F1
#
_cell.length_a   1.000
_cell.length_b   1.000
_cell.length_c   1.000
_cell.angle_alpha   90.00
_cell.angle_beta   90.00
_cell.angle_gamma   90.00
#
_symmetry.space_group_name_H-M   'P 1'
#
loop_
_entity.id
_entity.type
_entity.pdbx_description
1 polymer ?
#
loop_
_entity_poly.entity_id
_entity_poly.type
_entity_poly.pdbx_seq_one_letter_code
_entity_poly.pdbx_strand_id
1 'polypeptide(L)' 'MGFDEYEVFYPDVPLQPSDNIADFGIYAMMFLQCWKSPRSVLRNIFDSSDIPIIRVKIANDLLFLPGNSGMKNRVIEYEF' A
#
# COMPACT_ATOMS: atom_id res chain seq x y z
N MET A 1 8.50 -17.63 25.04
CA MET A 1 8.51 -16.32 24.36
C MET A 1 8.17 -15.29 25.42
N GLY A 2 9.08 -14.37 25.74
CA GLY A 2 8.86 -13.36 26.78
C GLY A 2 8.06 -12.20 26.21
N PHE A 3 6.75 -12.20 26.43
CA PHE A 3 5.88 -11.14 25.90
C PHE A 3 6.08 -9.79 26.60
N ASP A 4 6.71 -9.80 27.78
CA ASP A 4 7.02 -8.61 28.57
C ASP A 4 8.15 -7.76 27.97
N GLU A 5 8.85 -8.29 26.95
CA GLU A 5 9.93 -7.60 26.24
C GLU A 5 9.44 -6.83 24.99
N TYR A 6 8.16 -6.93 24.63
CA TYR A 6 7.62 -6.19 23.50
C TYR A 6 7.30 -4.75 23.87
N GLU A 7 7.81 -3.82 23.06
CA GLU A 7 7.48 -2.40 23.17
C GLU A 7 6.56 -1.97 22.01
N VAL A 8 5.65 -1.04 22.31
CA VAL A 8 4.81 -0.42 21.29
C VAL A 8 5.58 0.72 20.63
N PHE A 9 5.68 0.67 19.30
CA PHE A 9 6.33 1.70 18.51
C PHE A 9 5.38 2.28 17.47
N TYR A 10 5.33 3.61 17.42
CA TYR A 10 4.51 4.36 16.46
C TYR A 10 5.44 5.11 15.48
N PRO A 11 5.69 4.58 14.28
CA PRO A 11 6.51 5.26 13.29
C PRO A 11 5.86 6.55 12.80
N ASP A 12 6.69 7.53 12.41
CA ASP A 12 6.21 8.68 11.66
C ASP A 12 5.84 8.25 10.22
N VAL A 13 4.59 8.54 9.83
CA VAL A 13 3.95 8.06 8.60
C VAL A 13 3.28 9.22 7.85
N PRO A 14 3.05 9.07 6.52
CA PRO A 14 2.21 9.97 5.75
C PRO A 14 0.83 10.13 6.41
N LEU A 15 0.35 11.37 6.49
CA LEU A 15 -0.98 11.66 7.03
C LEU A 15 -2.04 11.41 5.96
N GLN A 16 -3.11 10.74 6.37
CA GLN A 16 -4.32 10.62 5.57
C GLN A 16 -5.21 11.85 5.83
N PRO A 17 -5.65 12.57 4.77
CA PRO A 17 -6.61 13.66 4.93
C PRO A 17 -7.89 13.18 5.63
N SER A 18 -8.42 13.98 6.55
CA SER A 18 -9.58 13.58 7.38
C SER A 18 -10.88 13.40 6.60
N ASP A 19 -10.99 14.05 5.45
CA ASP A 19 -12.10 13.93 4.49
C ASP A 19 -11.96 12.70 3.58
N ASN A 20 -10.79 12.07 3.53
CA ASN A 20 -10.55 10.85 2.78
C ASN A 20 -10.75 9.62 3.65
N ILE A 21 -11.93 9.01 3.60
CA ILE A 21 -12.24 7.78 4.33
C ILE A 21 -12.10 6.51 3.47
N ALA A 22 -11.72 6.62 2.20
CA ALA A 22 -11.71 5.48 1.27
C ALA A 22 -10.33 4.85 1.10
N ASP A 23 -9.25 5.59 1.41
CA ASP A 23 -7.89 5.17 1.06
C ASP A 23 -7.10 4.55 2.22
N PHE A 24 -7.69 4.37 3.40
CA PHE A 24 -7.01 3.78 4.56
C PHE A 24 -6.36 2.42 4.25
N GLY A 25 -6.98 1.63 3.38
CA GLY A 25 -6.44 0.35 2.93
C GLY A 25 -5.14 0.49 2.15
N ILE A 26 -5.02 1.54 1.31
CA ILE A 26 -3.80 1.82 0.55
C ILE A 26 -2.67 2.24 1.51
N TYR A 27 -2.95 3.12 2.46
CA TYR A 27 -1.98 3.54 3.49
C TYR A 27 -1.48 2.33 4.28
N ALA A 28 -2.38 1.48 4.76
CA ALA A 28 -2.02 0.27 5.51
C ALA A 28 -1.15 -0.70 4.70
N MET A 29 -1.50 -0.97 3.44
CA MET A 29 -0.70 -1.84 2.56
C MET A 29 0.69 -1.26 2.30
N MET A 30 0.80 0.04 2.05
CA MET A 30 2.08 0.70 1.83
C MET A 30 2.95 0.66 3.09
N PHE A 31 2.38 0.84 4.29
CA PHE A 31 3.14 0.76 5.53
C PHE A 31 3.67 -0.66 5.76
N LEU A 32 2.85 -1.69 5.54
CA LEU A 32 3.29 -3.08 5.65
C LEU A 32 4.38 -3.41 4.62
N GLN A 33 4.27 -2.88 3.40
CA GLN A 33 5.25 -3.12 2.35
C GLN A 33 6.60 -2.44 2.63
N CYS A 34 6.57 -1.18 3.10
CA CYS A 34 7.76 -0.35 3.27
C CYS A 34 8.42 -0.47 4.65
N TRP A 35 7.71 -0.89 5.68
CA TRP A 35 8.25 -1.06 7.03
C TRP A 35 9.16 -2.31 7.09
N LYS A 36 10.47 -2.11 6.94
CA LYS A 36 11.47 -3.19 7.01
C LYS A 36 12.16 -3.30 8.37
N SER A 37 12.19 -2.22 9.14
CA SER A 37 12.72 -2.20 10.51
C SER A 37 12.12 -1.03 11.30
N PRO A 38 12.23 -0.99 12.64
CA PRO A 38 11.84 0.17 13.44
C PRO A 38 12.52 1.49 13.04
N ARG A 39 13.63 1.44 12.28
CA ARG A 39 14.35 2.62 11.77
C ARG A 39 13.88 3.07 10.39
N SER A 40 12.90 2.38 9.80
CA SER A 40 12.32 2.76 8.51
C SER A 40 11.63 4.13 8.64
N VAL A 41 12.05 5.10 7.82
CA VAL A 41 11.40 6.40 7.73
C VAL A 41 10.25 6.28 6.73
N LEU A 42 9.01 6.21 7.23
CA LEU A 42 7.83 6.02 6.38
C LEU A 42 7.25 7.35 5.89
N ARG A 43 7.43 8.46 6.60
CA ARG A 43 6.81 9.76 6.31
C ARG A 43 6.87 10.24 4.86
N ASN A 44 7.97 9.96 4.16
CA ASN A 44 8.25 10.51 2.83
C ASN A 44 8.17 9.44 1.71
N ILE A 45 7.49 8.32 1.94
CA ILE A 45 7.41 7.23 0.96
C ILE A 45 6.32 7.43 -0.10
N PHE A 46 5.27 8.20 0.20
CA PHE A 46 4.21 8.64 -0.72
C PHE A 46 3.40 9.77 -0.05
N ASP A 47 2.59 10.49 -0.82
CA ASP A 47 1.52 11.35 -0.31
C ASP A 47 0.15 11.06 -0.95
N SER A 48 -0.90 11.77 -0.52
CA SER A 48 -2.27 11.53 -0.99
C SER A 48 -2.42 11.67 -2.52
N SER A 49 -1.58 12.46 -3.18
CA SER A 49 -1.58 12.63 -4.63
C SER A 49 -1.06 11.40 -5.38
N ASP A 50 -0.28 10.54 -4.73
CA ASP A 50 0.24 9.29 -5.28
C ASP A 50 -0.77 8.13 -5.21
N ILE A 51 -1.83 8.26 -4.42
CA ILE A 51 -2.79 7.18 -4.19
C ILE A 51 -3.42 6.62 -5.49
N PRO A 52 -3.82 7.44 -6.47
CA PRO A 52 -4.35 6.92 -7.73
C PRO A 52 -3.36 6.00 -8.45
N ILE A 53 -2.07 6.38 -8.50
CA ILE A 53 -1.06 5.58 -9.19
C ILE A 53 -0.68 4.32 -8.39
N ILE A 54 -0.63 4.41 -7.05
CA ILE A 54 -0.42 3.25 -6.18
C ILE A 54 -1.53 2.21 -6.38
N ARG A 55 -2.79 2.66 -6.45
CA ARG A 55 -3.95 1.77 -6.68
C ARG A 55 -3.84 1.03 -8.01
N VAL A 56 -3.47 1.72 -9.08
CA VAL A 56 -3.25 1.11 -10.41
C VAL A 56 -2.12 0.09 -10.33
N LYS A 57 -1.02 0.41 -9.67
CA LYS A 57 0.11 -0.52 -9.51
C LYS A 57 -0.29 -1.79 -8.76
N ILE A 58 -0.98 -1.65 -7.62
CA ILE A 58 -1.47 -2.80 -6.85
C ILE A 58 -2.44 -3.64 -7.68
N ALA A 59 -3.38 -3.01 -8.39
CA ALA A 59 -4.33 -3.71 -9.26
C ALA A 59 -3.61 -4.49 -10.38
N ASN A 60 -2.61 -3.89 -11.01
CA ASN A 60 -1.82 -4.54 -12.05
C ASN A 60 -1.00 -5.70 -11.48
N ASP A 61 -0.28 -5.49 -10.38
CA ASP A 61 0.52 -6.54 -9.74
C ASP A 61 -0.34 -7.75 -9.37
N LEU A 62 -1.56 -7.52 -8.85
CA LEU A 62 -2.53 -8.57 -8.57
C LEU A 62 -3.07 -9.21 -9.85
N LEU A 63 -3.51 -8.44 -10.84
CA LEU A 63 -4.12 -8.99 -12.07
C LEU A 63 -3.12 -9.84 -12.86
N PHE A 64 -1.86 -9.42 -12.92
CA PHE A 64 -0.82 -10.05 -13.73
C PHE A 64 0.04 -11.08 -12.98
N LEU A 65 -0.22 -11.32 -11.69
CA LEU A 65 0.48 -12.36 -10.94
C LEU A 65 0.31 -13.75 -11.61
N PRO A 66 1.39 -14.50 -11.87
CA PRO A 66 1.33 -15.86 -12.43
C PRO A 66 0.61 -16.80 -11.45
N GLY A 67 -0.67 -17.08 -11.71
CA GLY A 67 -1.54 -17.86 -10.82
C GLY A 67 -2.93 -17.25 -10.65
N ASN A 68 -3.07 -15.94 -10.88
CA ASN A 68 -4.37 -15.29 -10.85
C ASN A 68 -5.11 -15.48 -12.19
N SER A 69 -6.36 -15.96 -12.09
CA SER A 69 -7.27 -16.27 -13.20
C SER A 69 -8.23 -15.13 -13.56
N GLY A 70 -7.96 -13.91 -13.09
CA GLY A 70 -8.76 -12.73 -13.41
C GLY A 70 -8.87 -12.49 -14.92
N MET A 71 -9.96 -11.84 -15.37
CA MET A 71 -10.17 -11.51 -16.77
C MET A 71 -9.18 -10.42 -17.25
N LYS A 72 -8.03 -10.84 -17.78
CA LYS A 72 -6.95 -9.94 -18.20
C LYS A 72 -7.26 -9.20 -19.50
N ASN A 73 -8.08 -9.79 -20.36
CA ASN A 73 -8.45 -9.27 -21.70
C ASN A 73 -8.89 -7.81 -21.67
N ARG A 74 -9.69 -7.40 -20.67
CA ARG A 74 -10.17 -6.01 -20.55
C ARG A 74 -9.06 -4.97 -20.38
N VAL A 75 -7.88 -5.37 -19.93
CA VAL A 75 -6.72 -4.49 -19.75
C VAL A 75 -5.76 -4.62 -20.93
N ILE A 76 -5.53 -5.84 -21.45
CA ILE A 76 -4.58 -6.08 -22.55
C ILE A 76 -5.13 -5.74 -23.94
N GLU A 77 -6.45 -5.77 -24.13
CA GLU A 77 -7.13 -5.48 -25.40
C GLU A 77 -7.78 -4.07 -25.41
N TYR A 78 -7.43 -3.22 -24.44
CA TYR A 78 -7.98 -1.86 -24.39
C TYR A 78 -7.34 -0.98 -25.47
N GLU A 79 -8.15 -0.47 -26.41
CA GLU A 79 -7.74 0.53 -27.41
C GLU A 79 -8.32 1.91 -27.09
N PHE A 80 -7.57 2.97 -27.44
CA PHE A 80 -7.88 4.39 -27.18
C PHE A 80 -8.78 5.03 -28.24
#